data_AF-A0A1Z5J5C3-F1
#
_entry.id   AF-A0A1Z5J5C3-F1
#
_cell.length_a   1.000
_cell.length_b   1.000
_cell.length_c   1.000
_cell.angle_alpha   90.00
_cell.angle_beta   90.00
_cell.angle_gamma   90.00
#
_symmetry.space_group_name_H-M   'P 1'
#
loop_
_entity.id
_entity.type
_entity.pdbx_description
1 polymer ?
#
loop_
_entity_poly.entity_id
_entity_poly.type
_entity_poly.pdbx_seq_one_letter_code
_entity_poly.pdbx_strand_id
1 'polypeptide(L)'
;MYNVLSMAVGPFANEILFGLWIMAGPLAIYLTRIPGAAVVGEVLGAAAEVIFGGTFGIAALLSGIVQGVGSEIGFAAWRYKNWSWASLLTSSVTTTIVAFTYEVFKLGYIHYSIWMIIALFTVRLISVIFFGTVLVHSVFTLLNRAHALRHLGSEK
;
A
#
# COMPACT_ATOMS: atom_id res chain seq x y z
N MET A 1 -31.78 5.57 -10.92
CA MET A 1 -30.55 5.70 -11.73
C MET A 1 -29.38 6.27 -10.93
N TYR A 2 -29.51 7.45 -10.30
CA TYR A 2 -28.45 8.10 -9.50
C TYR A 2 -27.89 7.20 -8.37
N ASN A 3 -28.76 6.54 -7.60
CA ASN A 3 -28.34 5.67 -6.50
C ASN A 3 -27.54 4.44 -6.97
N VAL A 4 -27.85 3.88 -8.16
CA VAL A 4 -27.15 2.69 -8.69
C VAL A 4 -25.75 3.06 -9.19
N LEU A 5 -25.61 4.21 -9.88
CA LEU A 5 -24.31 4.72 -10.30
C LEU A 5 -23.43 5.09 -9.10
N SER A 6 -23.97 5.73 -8.07
CA SER A 6 -23.21 6.06 -6.86
C SER A 6 -22.75 4.82 -6.10
N MET A 7 -23.60 3.78 -6.01
CA MET A 7 -23.26 2.52 -5.35
C MET A 7 -22.26 1.66 -6.15
N ALA A 8 -22.26 1.76 -7.47
CA ALA A 8 -21.29 1.06 -8.31
C ALA A 8 -19.95 1.80 -8.37
N VAL A 9 -19.95 3.12 -8.64
CA VAL A 9 -18.73 3.91 -8.85
C VAL A 9 -17.99 4.22 -7.55
N GLY A 10 -18.71 4.41 -6.44
CA GLY A 10 -18.12 4.76 -5.15
C GLY A 10 -17.04 3.78 -4.67
N PRO A 11 -17.33 2.47 -4.59
CA PRO A 11 -16.32 1.45 -4.26
C PRO A 11 -15.11 1.50 -5.20
N PHE A 12 -15.32 1.51 -6.51
CA PHE A 12 -14.21 1.56 -7.48
C PHE A 12 -13.36 2.82 -7.36
N ALA A 13 -13.95 3.97 -7.04
CA ALA A 13 -13.19 5.21 -6.84
C ALA A 13 -12.19 5.08 -5.67
N ASN A 14 -12.61 4.42 -4.57
CA ASN A 14 -11.71 4.12 -3.47
C ASN A 14 -10.59 3.16 -3.91
N GLU A 15 -10.94 2.11 -4.66
CA GLU A 15 -9.96 1.12 -5.14
C GLU A 15 -8.92 1.69 -6.10
N ILE A 16 -9.32 2.61 -6.99
CA ILE A 16 -8.41 3.26 -7.95
C ILE A 16 -7.34 4.08 -7.22
N LEU A 17 -7.72 4.75 -6.13
CA LEU A 17 -6.82 5.60 -5.36
C LEU A 17 -6.14 4.87 -4.21
N PHE A 18 -6.53 3.62 -3.92
CA PHE A 18 -6.08 2.86 -2.75
C PHE A 18 -4.55 2.84 -2.60
N GLY A 19 -3.84 2.74 -3.72
CA GLY A 19 -2.39 2.75 -3.75
C GLY A 19 -1.74 3.99 -3.13
N LEU A 20 -2.42 5.12 -3.03
CA LEU A 20 -1.89 6.34 -2.37
C LEU A 20 -1.66 6.13 -0.87
N TRP A 21 -2.56 5.40 -0.20
CA TRP A 21 -2.48 5.17 1.23
C TRP A 21 -1.41 4.17 1.64
N ILE A 22 -0.90 3.36 0.70
CA ILE A 22 0.06 2.29 1.00
C ILE A 22 1.49 2.58 0.53
N MET A 23 1.79 3.83 0.13
CA MET A 23 3.12 4.17 -0.38
C MET A 23 4.17 4.30 0.73
N ALA A 24 3.75 4.61 1.96
CA ALA A 24 4.66 4.97 3.05
C ALA A 24 5.53 3.78 3.48
N GLY A 25 4.94 2.59 3.62
CA GLY A 25 5.62 1.36 3.99
C GLY A 25 6.65 0.87 2.98
N PRO A 26 6.28 0.54 1.73
CA PRO A 26 7.22 0.08 0.72
C PRO A 26 8.33 1.10 0.47
N LEU A 27 8.06 2.41 0.51
CA LEU A 27 9.11 3.42 0.41
C LEU A 27 10.06 3.39 1.62
N ALA A 28 9.54 3.32 2.84
CA ALA A 28 10.35 3.29 4.06
C ALA A 28 11.30 2.08 4.10
N ILE A 29 10.80 0.87 3.80
CA ILE A 29 11.65 -0.33 3.80
C ILE A 29 12.60 -0.37 2.61
N TYR A 30 12.18 0.14 1.44
CA TYR A 30 13.04 0.17 0.25
C TYR A 30 14.22 1.14 0.42
N LEU A 31 14.02 2.23 1.17
CA LEU A 31 15.06 3.18 1.53
C LEU A 31 15.99 2.66 2.64
N THR A 32 15.41 2.17 3.73
CA THR A 32 16.18 1.82 4.94
C THR A 32 16.77 0.42 4.89
N ARG A 33 16.14 -0.50 4.16
CA ARG A 33 16.48 -1.93 4.10
C ARG A 33 16.43 -2.64 5.46
N ILE A 34 15.63 -2.14 6.40
CA ILE A 34 15.50 -2.68 7.76
C ILE A 34 14.18 -3.48 7.87
N PRO A 35 14.22 -4.73 8.35
CA PRO A 35 13.00 -5.48 8.65
C PRO A 35 12.10 -4.73 9.66
N GLY A 36 10.81 -4.65 9.37
CA GLY A 36 9.79 -3.93 10.12
C GLY A 36 9.60 -2.48 9.67
N ALA A 37 10.46 -1.96 8.79
CA ALA A 37 10.35 -0.58 8.32
C ALA A 37 9.09 -0.32 7.48
N ALA A 38 8.53 -1.33 6.80
CA ALA A 38 7.29 -1.14 6.04
C ALA A 38 6.10 -0.96 6.98
N VAL A 39 6.04 -1.76 8.04
CA VAL A 39 5.02 -1.62 9.09
C VAL A 39 5.10 -0.25 9.75
N VAL A 40 6.30 0.14 10.19
CA VAL A 40 6.50 1.45 10.86
C VAL A 40 6.17 2.60 9.92
N GLY A 41 6.58 2.51 8.65
CA GLY A 41 6.29 3.53 7.63
C GLY A 41 4.79 3.74 7.44
N GLU A 42 4.02 2.67 7.28
CA GLU A 42 2.56 2.76 7.15
C GLU A 42 1.87 3.28 8.42
N VAL A 43 2.29 2.82 9.60
CA VAL A 43 1.71 3.30 10.85
C VAL A 43 1.97 4.78 11.06
N LEU A 44 3.17 5.27 10.72
CA LEU A 44 3.49 6.69 10.78
C LEU A 44 2.72 7.50 9.73
N GLY A 45 2.55 6.96 8.51
CA GLY A 45 1.71 7.57 7.48
C GLY A 45 0.26 7.70 7.93
N ALA A 46 -0.31 6.62 8.47
CA ALA A 46 -1.65 6.63 9.04
C ALA A 46 -1.77 7.55 10.25
N ALA A 47 -0.76 7.62 11.12
CA ALA A 47 -0.76 8.53 12.26
C ALA A 47 -0.78 9.99 11.82
N ALA A 48 0.02 10.34 10.80
CA ALA A 48 -0.01 11.66 10.19
C ALA A 48 -1.41 11.96 9.62
N GLU A 49 -2.02 11.02 8.90
CA GLU A 49 -3.39 11.17 8.41
C GLU A 49 -4.38 11.47 9.55
N VAL A 50 -4.31 10.76 10.67
CA VAL A 50 -5.18 11.02 11.84
C VAL A 50 -4.96 12.42 12.40
N ILE A 51 -3.70 12.83 12.57
CA ILE A 51 -3.34 14.14 13.14
C ILE A 51 -3.83 15.29 12.26
N PHE A 52 -3.73 15.14 10.94
CA PHE A 52 -4.17 16.15 9.98
C PHE A 52 -5.67 16.10 9.66
N GLY A 53 -6.45 15.32 10.41
CA GLY A 53 -7.91 15.28 10.28
C GLY A 53 -8.41 14.48 9.07
N GLY A 54 -7.69 13.43 8.69
CA GLY A 54 -8.06 12.54 7.59
C GLY A 54 -9.43 11.87 7.79
N THR A 55 -10.05 11.49 6.69
CA THR A 55 -11.45 11.05 6.63
C THR A 55 -11.72 9.76 7.41
N PHE A 56 -10.71 8.90 7.58
CA PHE A 56 -10.87 7.59 8.22
C PHE A 56 -10.66 7.60 9.75
N GLY A 57 -10.22 8.73 10.33
CA GLY A 57 -9.98 8.87 11.76
C GLY A 57 -9.07 7.77 12.33
N ILE A 58 -9.25 7.40 13.60
CA ILE A 58 -8.38 6.43 14.28
C ILE A 58 -8.37 5.03 13.64
N ALA A 59 -9.40 4.69 12.86
CA ALA A 59 -9.44 3.43 12.09
C ALA A 59 -8.38 3.38 10.97
N ALA A 60 -7.81 4.53 10.57
CA ALA A 60 -6.66 4.61 9.68
C ALA A 60 -5.44 3.92 10.29
N LEU A 61 -5.19 4.07 11.60
CA LEU A 61 -4.04 3.42 12.27
C LEU A 61 -4.10 1.90 12.15
N LEU A 62 -5.27 1.30 12.42
CA LEU A 62 -5.44 -0.14 12.30
C LEU A 62 -5.27 -0.60 10.83
N SER A 63 -5.77 0.21 9.89
CA SER A 63 -5.61 -0.07 8.46
C SER A 63 -4.13 0.03 8.04
N GLY A 64 -3.38 1.01 8.54
CA GLY A 64 -1.95 1.17 8.31
C GLY A 64 -1.13 0.02 8.89
N ILE A 65 -1.48 -0.52 10.06
CA ILE A 65 -0.84 -1.74 10.59
C ILE A 65 -1.04 -2.91 9.62
N VAL A 66 -2.29 -3.15 9.19
CA VAL A 66 -2.62 -4.26 8.28
C VAL A 66 -1.92 -4.10 6.93
N GLN A 67 -1.95 -2.90 6.35
CA GLN A 67 -1.30 -2.57 5.09
C GLN A 67 0.23 -2.70 5.18
N GLY A 68 0.80 -2.22 6.28
CA GLY A 68 2.23 -2.31 6.57
C GLY A 68 2.70 -3.75 6.72
N VAL A 69 1.94 -4.58 7.44
CA VAL A 69 2.22 -6.03 7.55
C VAL A 69 2.12 -6.70 6.18
N GLY A 70 1.09 -6.38 5.40
CA GLY A 70 0.97 -6.85 4.02
C GLY A 70 2.17 -6.49 3.16
N SER A 71 2.69 -5.26 3.31
CA SER A 71 3.87 -4.79 2.58
C SER A 71 5.13 -5.52 3.00
N GLU A 72 5.34 -5.65 4.31
CA GLU A 72 6.48 -6.31 4.93
C GLU A 72 6.58 -7.78 4.50
N ILE A 73 5.46 -8.51 4.44
CA ILE A 73 5.40 -9.91 4.01
C ILE A 73 6.02 -10.08 2.60
N GLY A 74 5.78 -9.14 1.70
CA GLY A 74 6.32 -9.22 0.34
C GLY A 74 7.83 -9.05 0.29
N PHE A 75 8.44 -8.28 1.19
CA PHE A 75 9.90 -8.19 1.34
C PHE A 75 10.47 -9.38 2.13
N ALA A 76 9.74 -9.87 3.13
CA ALA A 76 10.07 -11.04 3.92
C ALA A 76 10.13 -12.32 3.06
N ALA A 77 9.30 -12.42 2.02
CA ALA A 77 9.34 -13.52 1.04
C ALA A 77 10.71 -13.62 0.35
N TRP A 78 11.40 -12.49 0.17
CA TRP A 78 12.78 -12.43 -0.34
C TRP A 78 13.84 -12.44 0.76
N ARG A 79 13.46 -12.72 2.00
CA ARG A 79 14.32 -12.70 3.20
C ARG A 79 15.08 -11.39 3.36
N TYR A 80 14.54 -10.27 2.89
CA TYR A 80 15.19 -8.95 2.91
C TYR A 80 16.52 -8.91 2.15
N LYS A 81 16.68 -9.77 1.14
CA LYS A 81 17.90 -9.84 0.30
C LYS A 81 17.73 -9.28 -1.10
N ASN A 82 16.49 -9.09 -1.55
CA ASN A 82 16.18 -8.56 -2.88
C ASN A 82 15.59 -7.15 -2.77
N TRP A 83 16.28 -6.17 -3.34
CA TRP A 83 15.86 -4.76 -3.40
C TRP A 83 15.61 -4.30 -4.83
N SER A 84 15.34 -5.25 -5.73
CA SER A 84 14.95 -4.94 -7.11
C SER A 84 13.46 -4.63 -7.21
N TRP A 85 13.03 -4.31 -8.43
CA TRP A 85 11.62 -4.08 -8.74
C TRP A 85 10.71 -5.27 -8.38
N ALA A 86 11.27 -6.49 -8.37
CA ALA A 86 10.54 -7.70 -8.01
C ALA A 86 10.07 -7.71 -6.54
N SER A 87 10.84 -7.16 -5.59
CA SER A 87 10.41 -7.12 -4.19
C SER A 87 9.33 -6.09 -3.92
N LEU A 88 9.34 -4.97 -4.66
CA LEU A 88 8.24 -4.00 -4.66
C LEU A 88 6.95 -4.58 -5.25
N LEU A 89 7.06 -5.37 -6.32
CA LEU A 89 5.90 -6.05 -6.92
C LEU A 89 5.31 -7.10 -5.96
N THR A 90 6.16 -7.92 -5.33
CA THR A 90 5.66 -8.90 -4.34
C THR A 90 5.03 -8.20 -3.14
N SER A 91 5.63 -7.12 -2.64
CA SER A 91 5.03 -6.26 -1.61
C SER A 91 3.66 -5.72 -2.02
N SER A 92 3.52 -5.22 -3.24
CA SER A 92 2.23 -4.74 -3.76
C SER A 92 1.17 -5.84 -3.81
N VAL A 93 1.53 -7.04 -4.25
CA VAL A 93 0.62 -8.20 -4.28
C VAL A 93 0.21 -8.60 -2.86
N THR A 94 1.17 -8.74 -1.93
CA THR A 94 0.89 -9.18 -0.56
C THR A 94 0.11 -8.13 0.22
N THR A 95 0.42 -6.84 0.07
CA THR A 95 -0.39 -5.74 0.62
C THR A 95 -1.81 -5.80 0.10
N THR A 96 -1.99 -5.99 -1.21
CA THR A 96 -3.33 -6.06 -1.79
C THR A 96 -4.10 -7.22 -1.19
N ILE A 97 -3.52 -8.42 -1.09
CA ILE A 97 -4.20 -9.60 -0.51
C ILE A 97 -4.58 -9.33 0.95
N VAL A 98 -3.63 -8.86 1.77
CA VAL A 98 -3.85 -8.67 3.21
C VAL A 98 -4.84 -7.54 3.49
N ALA A 99 -4.64 -6.37 2.89
CA ALA A 99 -5.50 -5.21 3.09
C ALA A 99 -6.90 -5.43 2.50
N PHE A 100 -7.01 -6.04 1.31
CA PHE A 100 -8.31 -6.35 0.72
C PHE A 100 -9.08 -7.38 1.54
N THR A 101 -8.41 -8.42 2.05
CA THR A 101 -9.06 -9.40 2.93
C THR A 101 -9.63 -8.73 4.18
N TYR A 102 -8.85 -7.86 4.83
CA TYR A 102 -9.32 -7.08 5.97
C TYR A 102 -10.51 -6.17 5.61
N GLU A 103 -10.44 -5.49 4.48
CA GLU A 103 -11.47 -4.54 4.07
C GLU A 103 -12.74 -5.18 3.55
N VAL A 104 -12.68 -6.40 3.00
CA VAL A 104 -13.88 -7.16 2.62
C VAL A 104 -14.81 -7.35 3.81
N PHE A 105 -14.26 -7.57 5.01
CA PHE A 105 -15.03 -7.65 6.24
C PHE A 105 -15.41 -6.27 6.78
N LYS A 106 -14.47 -5.33 6.83
CA LYS A 106 -14.68 -3.97 7.36
C LYS A 106 -15.73 -3.17 6.59
N LEU A 107 -15.72 -3.26 5.25
CA LEU A 107 -16.61 -2.54 4.35
C LEU A 107 -17.87 -3.35 3.97
N GLY A 108 -17.98 -4.59 4.42
CA GLY A 108 -19.12 -5.46 4.12
C GLY A 108 -19.18 -5.92 2.65
N TYR A 109 -18.07 -5.88 1.91
CA TYR A 109 -18.01 -6.37 0.53
C TYR A 109 -18.34 -7.86 0.40
N ILE A 110 -18.31 -8.59 1.51
CA ILE A 110 -18.78 -9.98 1.57
C ILE A 110 -20.24 -10.15 1.09
N HIS A 111 -21.05 -9.09 1.12
CA HIS A 111 -22.42 -9.08 0.62
C HIS A 111 -22.54 -8.76 -0.88
N TYR A 112 -21.44 -8.40 -1.55
CA TYR A 112 -21.43 -8.16 -2.98
C TYR A 112 -21.35 -9.48 -3.76
N SER A 113 -21.72 -9.41 -5.04
CA SER A 113 -21.50 -10.56 -5.94
C SER A 113 -20.01 -10.89 -6.03
N ILE A 114 -19.67 -12.17 -6.19
CA ILE A 114 -18.29 -12.63 -6.34
C ILE A 114 -17.54 -11.91 -7.47
N TRP A 115 -18.24 -11.61 -8.57
CA TRP A 115 -17.68 -10.87 -9.71
C TRP A 115 -17.32 -9.42 -9.37
N MET A 116 -18.13 -8.76 -8.53
CA MET A 116 -17.83 -7.41 -8.04
C MET A 116 -16.60 -7.43 -7.13
N ILE A 117 -16.50 -8.41 -6.23
CA ILE A 117 -15.35 -8.56 -5.32
C ILE A 117 -14.06 -8.77 -6.14
N ILE A 118 -14.09 -9.64 -7.14
CA ILE A 118 -12.95 -9.87 -8.04
C ILE A 118 -12.59 -8.57 -8.78
N ALA A 119 -13.58 -7.85 -9.31
CA ALA A 119 -13.34 -6.58 -10.01
C ALA A 119 -12.69 -5.53 -9.09
N LEU A 120 -13.19 -5.36 -7.86
CA LEU A 120 -12.62 -4.44 -6.87
C LEU A 120 -11.18 -4.84 -6.51
N PHE A 121 -10.94 -6.13 -6.29
CA PHE A 121 -9.60 -6.66 -6.03
C PHE A 121 -8.63 -6.37 -7.19
N THR A 122 -9.06 -6.61 -8.43
CA THR A 122 -8.24 -6.32 -9.62
C THR A 122 -7.91 -4.84 -9.73
N VAL A 123 -8.90 -3.96 -9.53
CA VAL A 123 -8.69 -2.52 -9.58
C VAL A 123 -7.73 -2.07 -8.48
N ARG A 124 -7.89 -2.56 -7.24
CA ARG A 124 -6.96 -2.31 -6.14
C ARG A 124 -5.55 -2.76 -6.50
N LEU A 125 -5.41 -3.98 -7.03
CA LEU A 125 -4.10 -4.53 -7.36
C LEU A 125 -3.38 -3.66 -8.40
N ILE A 126 -4.09 -3.19 -9.42
CA ILE A 126 -3.54 -2.28 -10.42
C ILE A 126 -3.11 -0.96 -9.77
N SER A 127 -3.95 -0.38 -8.92
CA SER A 127 -3.64 0.84 -8.16
C SER A 127 -2.38 0.66 -7.30
N VAL A 128 -2.35 -0.38 -6.48
CA VAL A 128 -1.25 -0.70 -5.57
C VAL A 128 0.05 -0.98 -6.32
N ILE A 129 0.03 -1.67 -7.46
CA ILE A 129 1.22 -1.84 -8.30
C ILE A 129 1.70 -0.48 -8.82
N PHE A 130 0.81 0.36 -9.32
CA PHE A 130 1.19 1.67 -9.84
C PHE A 130 1.81 2.56 -8.75
N PHE A 131 1.13 2.76 -7.63
CA PHE A 131 1.61 3.63 -6.55
C PHE A 131 2.74 2.98 -5.73
N GLY A 132 2.51 1.76 -5.24
CA GLY A 132 3.42 1.04 -4.33
C GLY A 132 4.65 0.44 -5.01
N THR A 133 4.62 0.20 -6.33
CA THR A 133 5.80 -0.27 -7.07
C THR A 133 6.38 0.81 -7.98
N VAL A 134 5.61 1.30 -8.96
CA VAL A 134 6.14 2.20 -10.01
C VAL A 134 6.56 3.55 -9.43
N LEU A 135 5.67 4.20 -8.67
CA LEU A 135 5.98 5.51 -8.10
C LEU A 135 7.02 5.42 -6.99
N VAL A 136 6.93 4.43 -6.09
CA VAL A 136 7.96 4.22 -5.05
C VAL A 136 9.34 4.04 -5.68
N HIS A 137 9.46 3.20 -6.71
CA HIS A 137 10.74 3.03 -7.41
C HIS A 137 11.22 4.32 -8.09
N SER A 138 10.30 5.09 -8.68
CA SER A 138 10.61 6.38 -9.31
C SER A 138 11.09 7.41 -8.29
N VAL A 139 10.41 7.52 -7.15
CA VAL A 139 10.78 8.40 -6.03
C VAL A 139 12.16 8.02 -5.50
N PHE A 140 12.40 6.74 -5.25
CA PHE A 140 13.73 6.25 -4.84
C PHE A 140 14.82 6.65 -5.84
N THR A 141 14.57 6.45 -7.13
CA THR A 141 15.50 6.80 -8.20
C THR A 141 15.80 8.30 -8.24
N LEU A 142 14.78 9.14 -8.06
CA LEU A 142 14.93 10.60 -8.00
C LEU A 142 15.74 11.03 -6.77
N LEU A 143 15.46 10.45 -5.60
CA LEU A 143 16.21 10.71 -4.37
C LEU A 143 17.68 10.33 -4.51
N ASN A 144 17.96 9.21 -5.19
CA ASN A 144 19.31 8.77 -5.48
C ASN A 144 20.04 9.76 -6.42
N ARG A 145 19.37 10.21 -7.49
CA ARG A 145 19.91 11.22 -8.43
C ARG A 145 20.14 12.58 -7.76
N ALA A 146 19.29 12.96 -6.81
CA ALA A 146 19.44 14.18 -6.02
C ALA A 146 20.56 14.09 -4.97
N HIS A 147 21.26 12.95 -4.87
CA HIS A 147 22.28 12.67 -3.86
C HIS A 147 21.76 12.76 -2.41
N ALA A 148 20.45 12.73 -2.20
CA ALA A 148 19.84 12.80 -0.87
C ALA A 148 20.10 11.52 -0.05
N LEU A 149 20.44 10.42 -0.71
CA LEU A 149 20.65 9.11 -0.09
C LEU A 149 22.12 8.82 0.29
N ARG A 150 23.04 9.79 0.18
CA ARG A 150 24.48 9.59 0.43
C ARG A 150 24.81 9.00 1.81
N HIS A 151 24.00 9.31 2.83
CA HIS A 151 24.19 8.80 4.20
C HIS A 151 23.52 7.45 4.46
N LEU A 152 22.62 7.01 3.59
CA LEU A 152 21.89 5.75 3.74
C LEU A 152 22.64 4.54 3.14
N GLY A 153 23.93 4.72 2.83
CA GLY A 153 24.80 3.63 2.39
C GLY A 153 24.48 3.17 0.98
N SER A 154 25.20 3.75 0.02
CA SER A 154 25.60 2.99 -1.16
C SER A 154 26.43 1.80 -0.66
N GLU A 155 25.85 0.60 -0.62
CA GLU A 155 26.49 -0.70 -0.93
C GLU A 155 25.72 -1.86 -0.29
N LYS A 156 24.99 -2.59 -1.12
CA LYS A 156 25.27 -3.98 -1.53
C LYS A 156 24.22 -4.36 -2.57
#